data_AF-A0A351J0W6-F1
#
_entry.id   AF-A0A351J0W6-F1
#
_cell.length_a   1.000
_cell.length_b   1.000
_cell.length_c   1.000
_cell.angle_alpha   90.00
_cell.angle_beta   90.00
_cell.angle_gamma   90.00
#
_symmetry.space_group_name_H-M   'P 1'
#
loop_
_entity.id
_entity.type
_entity.pdbx_description
1 polymer ?
#
loop_
_entity_poly.entity_id
_entity_poly.type
_entity_poly.pdbx_seq_one_letter_code
_entity_poly.pdbx_strand_id
1 'polypeptide(L)' 'PNRTVVVAGYSNGVYGYICTAKMYPEGGYEPDRSTTIYQLPAGYLPETESNILSSAAQLCGGGSE' A
#
# COMPACT_ATOMS: atom_id res chain seq x y z
N PRO A 1 -20.33 7.55 -9.28
CA PRO A 1 -19.92 7.39 -10.70
C PRO A 1 -19.21 8.62 -11.35
N ASN A 2 -18.74 9.63 -10.61
CA ASN A 2 -17.85 10.68 -11.12
C ASN A 2 -16.99 11.21 -9.96
N ARG A 3 -16.10 10.35 -9.42
CA ARG A 3 -15.19 10.74 -8.33
C ARG A 3 -13.78 10.82 -8.89
N THR A 4 -13.18 12.00 -8.78
CA THR A 4 -11.74 12.15 -9.00
C THR A 4 -11.01 11.60 -7.78
N VAL A 5 -10.20 10.57 -7.98
CA VAL A 5 -9.34 10.01 -6.93
C VAL A 5 -7.96 10.64 -7.07
N VAL A 6 -7.45 11.19 -5.98
CA VAL A 6 -6.09 11.75 -5.91
C VAL A 6 -5.28 10.91 -4.93
N VAL A 7 -4.10 10.46 -5.36
CA VAL A 7 -3.16 9.75 -4.49
C VAL A 7 -2.25 10.76 -3.81
N ALA A 8 -2.44 10.96 -2.50
CA ALA A 8 -1.60 11.81 -1.68
C ALA A 8 -0.57 10.96 -0.91
N GLY A 9 0.54 10.63 -1.57
CA GLY A 9 1.66 9.93 -0.92
C GLY A 9 2.28 10.74 0.23
N TYR A 10 3.06 10.08 1.09
CA TYR A 10 3.76 10.70 2.23
C TYR A 10 2.84 11.47 3.22
N SER A 11 1.54 11.17 3.22
CA SER A 11 0.58 11.75 4.17
C SER A 11 0.59 10.96 5.48
N ASN A 12 0.52 11.66 6.62
CA ASN A 12 0.51 11.07 7.98
C ASN A 12 1.77 10.27 8.36
N GLY A 13 2.84 10.35 7.56
CA GLY A 13 4.14 9.72 7.81
C GLY A 13 4.73 9.04 6.58
N VAL A 14 5.93 8.48 6.76
CA VAL A 14 6.67 7.75 5.71
C VAL A 14 7.15 6.43 6.30
N TYR A 15 6.40 5.36 6.05
CA TYR A 15 6.62 4.04 6.68
C TYR A 15 7.21 3.01 5.70
N GLY A 16 8.03 3.46 4.74
CA GLY A 16 8.60 2.60 3.70
C GLY A 16 7.73 2.48 2.45
N TYR A 17 8.09 1.53 1.58
CA TYR A 17 7.38 1.26 0.34
C TYR A 17 6.28 0.22 0.55
N ILE A 18 5.08 0.52 0.07
CA ILE A 18 3.97 -0.43 0.00
C ILE A 18 3.79 -0.80 -1.47
N CYS A 19 4.09 -2.05 -1.80
CA CYS A 19 4.06 -2.55 -3.18
C CYS A 19 2.73 -3.19 -3.52
N THR A 20 2.39 -3.23 -4.81
CA THR A 20 1.33 -4.13 -5.30
C THR A 20 1.77 -5.59 -5.18
N ALA A 21 0.83 -6.51 -5.02
CA ALA A 21 1.10 -7.95 -4.92
C ALA A 21 1.89 -8.48 -6.14
N LYS A 22 1.67 -7.89 -7.32
CA LYS A 22 2.36 -8.27 -8.57
C LYS A 22 3.83 -7.92 -8.60
N MET A 23 4.27 -6.95 -7.81
CA MET A 23 5.68 -6.54 -7.76
C MET A 23 6.54 -7.50 -6.93
N TYR A 24 5.96 -8.27 -6.01
CA TYR A 24 6.74 -9.18 -5.15
C TYR A 24 7.46 -10.28 -5.95
N PRO A 25 6.84 -10.95 -6.95
CA PRO A 25 7.56 -11.86 -7.84
C PRO A 25 8.66 -11.21 -8.68
N GLU A 26 8.54 -9.92 -8.99
CA GLU A 26 9.56 -9.16 -9.72
C GLU A 26 10.76 -8.80 -8.83
N GLY A 27 10.52 -8.73 -7.51
CA GLY A 27 11.49 -8.33 -6.52
C GLY A 27 11.95 -6.87 -6.69
N GLY A 28 13.08 -6.52 -6.09
CA GLY A 28 13.76 -5.25 -6.37
C GLY A 28 14.10 -4.45 -5.12
N TYR A 29 14.15 -3.12 -5.26
CA TYR A 29 14.43 -2.28 -4.10
C TYR A 29 13.20 -2.17 -3.20
N GLU A 30 12.06 -1.86 -3.79
CA GLU A 30 10.81 -1.55 -3.10
C GLU A 30 10.25 -2.74 -2.30
N PRO A 31 10.01 -3.93 -2.90
CA PRO A 31 9.41 -5.05 -2.17
C PRO A 31 10.41 -5.79 -1.25
N ASP A 32 11.70 -5.86 -1.61
CA ASP A 32 12.65 -6.75 -0.92
C ASP A 32 13.63 -6.02 0.01
N ARG A 33 14.14 -4.85 -0.39
CA ARG A 33 15.33 -4.24 0.23
C ARG A 33 15.03 -2.97 1.03
N SER A 34 14.00 -2.23 0.67
CA SER A 34 13.68 -0.92 1.26
C SER A 34 13.47 -0.98 2.77
N THR A 35 12.92 -2.08 3.28
CA THR A 35 12.74 -2.39 4.71
C THR A 35 14.01 -2.14 5.54
N THR A 36 15.17 -2.51 5.01
CA THR A 36 16.46 -2.31 5.70
C THR A 36 16.86 -0.85 5.81
N ILE A 37 16.59 -0.05 4.77
CA ILE A 37 16.88 1.39 4.73
C ILE A 37 15.94 2.15 5.67
N TYR A 38 14.66 1.76 5.70
CA TYR A 38 13.67 2.31 6.61
C TYR A 38 13.77 1.77 8.04
N GLN A 39 14.73 0.87 8.31
CA GLN A 39 14.95 0.23 9.61
C GLN A 39 13.68 -0.41 10.20
N LEU A 40 12.82 -0.95 9.32
CA LEU A 40 11.61 -1.65 9.71
C LEU A 40 11.96 -3.08 10.13
N PRO A 41 11.25 -3.65 11.12
CA PRO A 41 11.51 -5.02 11.58
C PRO A 41 11.20 -6.08 10.52
N ALA A 42 10.29 -5.79 9.58
CA ALA A 42 9.93 -6.64 8.45
C ALA A 42 9.27 -5.79 7.34
N GLY A 43 9.30 -6.31 6.11
CA GLY A 43 8.57 -5.73 4.98
C GLY A 43 7.06 -5.99 5.08
N TYR A 44 6.30 -5.28 4.25
CA TYR A 44 4.87 -5.53 4.11
C TYR A 44 4.61 -6.85 3.36
N LEU A 45 3.44 -7.43 3.59
CA LEU A 45 3.01 -8.64 2.88
C LEU A 45 2.26 -8.28 1.60
N PRO A 46 2.22 -9.15 0.56
CA PRO A 46 1.50 -8.90 -0.69
C PRO A 46 0.02 -8.54 -0.50
N GLU A 47 -0.66 -9.11 0.49
CA GLU A 47 -2.06 -8.81 0.83
C GLU A 47 -2.28 -7.40 1.40
N THR A 48 -1.22 -6.65 1.70
CA THR A 48 -1.32 -5.25 2.14
C THR A 48 -2.03 -4.38 1.08
N GLU A 49 -1.84 -4.69 -0.21
CA GLU A 49 -2.53 -4.01 -1.31
C GLU A 49 -4.06 -4.12 -1.16
N SER A 50 -4.59 -5.33 -0.99
CA SER A 50 -6.05 -5.54 -0.88
C SER A 50 -6.61 -4.95 0.41
N ASN A 51 -5.85 -4.99 1.51
CA ASN A 51 -6.23 -4.37 2.77
C ASN A 51 -6.41 -2.84 2.64
N ILE A 52 -5.50 -2.16 1.95
CA ILE A 52 -5.58 -0.72 1.70
C ILE A 52 -6.75 -0.39 0.78
N LEU A 53 -6.90 -1.12 -0.33
CA LEU A 53 -8.00 -0.89 -1.28
C LEU A 53 -9.37 -1.10 -0.63
N SER A 54 -9.53 -2.16 0.17
CA SER A 54 -10.75 -2.44 0.92
C SER A 54 -11.06 -1.33 1.93
N SER A 55 -10.07 -0.91 2.73
CA SER A 55 -10.24 0.16 3.71
C SER A 55 -10.59 1.49 3.05
N ALA A 56 -9.92 1.84 1.94
CA ALA A 56 -10.21 3.05 1.18
C ALA A 56 -11.64 3.04 0.62
N ALA A 57 -12.09 1.90 0.08
CA ALA A 57 -13.46 1.73 -0.42
C ALA A 57 -14.48 1.90 0.71
N GLN A 58 -14.27 1.26 1.87
CA GLN A 58 -15.14 1.39 3.05
C GLN A 58 -15.25 2.84 3.52
N LEU A 59 -14.12 3.54 3.68
CA LEU A 59 -14.09 4.94 4.12
C LEU A 59 -14.75 5.88 3.11
N CYS A 60 -14.69 5.56 1.82
CA CYS A 60 -15.37 6.32 0.77
C CYS A 60 -16.88 6.02 0.65
N GLY A 61 -17.44 5.17 1.52
CA GLY A 61 -18.85 4.75 1.48
C GLY A 61 -19.16 3.67 0.44
N GLY A 62 -18.16 2.87 0.07
CA GLY A 62 -18.26 1.73 -0.87
C GLY A 62 -18.39 0.37 -0.19
N GLY A 63 -18.77 0.32 1.10
CA GLY A 63 -19.14 -0.94 1.76
C GLY A 63 -20.61 -1.30 1.46
N SER A 64 -20.83 -2.46 0.85
CA SER A 64 -22.05 -3.30 0.90
C SER A 64 -22.84 -3.12 2.21
N GLU A 65 -24.16 -2.93 2.30
CA GLU A 65 -25.30 -3.60 1.62
C GLU A 65 -25.13 -5.10 1.37
#